data_AF-A0A383B231-F1
#
_entry.id   AF-A0A383B231-F1
#
_cell.length_a   1.000
_cell.length_b   1.000
_cell.length_c   1.000
_cell.angle_alpha   90.00
_cell.angle_beta   90.00
_cell.angle_gamma   90.00
#
_symmetry.space_group_name_H-M   'P 1'
#
loop_
_entity.id
_entity.type
_entity.pdbx_description
1 polymer ?
#
loop_
_entity_poly.entity_id
_entity_poly.type
_entity_poly.pdbx_seq_one_letter_code
_entity_poly.pdbx_strand_id
1 'polypeptide(L)'
;MDPRLVARTDLKHFYQGASEATNVITMPQGGIKRRPGFKYIATINAESRLASFSFNVEQTYLMVFTNLSVAIYKDGAHQADVTTPWTTAQLFELQWTQSADTMILVHEDHAPQKLVRGGSHTSWTLSAITLT
;
A
#
# COMPACT_ATOMS: atom_id res chain seq x y z
N MET A 1 -18.65 -10.58 14.85
CA MET A 1 -20.05 -11.05 15.03
C MET A 1 -20.93 -9.84 15.26
N ASP A 2 -22.02 -9.68 14.51
CA ASP A 2 -23.01 -8.61 14.77
C ASP A 2 -23.64 -8.81 16.17
N PRO A 3 -23.73 -7.77 17.04
CA PRO A 3 -24.25 -7.90 18.40
C PRO A 3 -25.65 -8.53 18.50
N ARG A 4 -26.51 -8.38 17.49
CA ARG A 4 -27.86 -8.98 17.47
C ARG A 4 -27.86 -10.47 17.13
N LEU A 5 -26.81 -10.94 16.44
CA LEU A 5 -26.65 -12.35 16.08
C LEU A 5 -26.11 -13.20 17.25
N VAL A 6 -25.48 -12.56 18.24
CA VAL A 6 -24.86 -13.23 19.39
C VAL A 6 -25.89 -13.91 20.31
N ALA A 7 -27.12 -13.39 20.37
CA ALA A 7 -28.18 -13.92 21.23
C ALA A 7 -29.01 -15.04 20.57
N ARG A 8 -28.77 -15.37 19.29
CA ARG A 8 -29.53 -16.40 18.55
C ARG A 8 -28.76 -17.72 18.48
N THR A 9 -28.74 -18.42 19.62
CA THR A 9 -28.19 -19.78 19.77
C THR A 9 -28.87 -20.82 18.88
N ASP A 10 -30.03 -20.52 18.31
CA ASP A 10 -30.78 -21.45 17.43
C ASP A 10 -30.27 -21.42 15.97
N LEU A 11 -29.48 -20.41 15.60
CA LEU A 11 -29.00 -20.25 14.24
C LEU A 11 -27.79 -21.16 14.01
N LYS A 12 -27.86 -22.08 13.04
CA LYS A 12 -26.73 -22.96 12.70
C LYS A 12 -25.44 -22.19 12.38
N HIS A 13 -25.56 -20.98 11.83
CA HIS A 13 -24.45 -20.08 11.55
C HIS A 13 -23.81 -19.44 12.78
N PHE A 14 -24.49 -19.41 13.94
CA PHE A 14 -23.90 -18.96 15.20
C PHE A 14 -22.82 -19.95 15.68
N TYR A 15 -23.07 -21.26 15.56
CA TYR A 15 -22.08 -22.30 15.89
C TYR A 15 -20.96 -22.44 14.86
N GLN A 16 -21.17 -21.99 13.62
CA GLN A 16 -20.21 -22.13 12.52
C GLN A 16 -19.37 -20.86 12.27
N GLY A 17 -19.68 -19.76 12.96
CA GLY A 17 -18.93 -18.51 12.85
C GLY A 17 -17.85 -18.38 13.91
N ALA A 18 -16.82 -17.58 13.61
CA ALA A 18 -15.82 -17.16 14.59
C ALA A 18 -16.13 -15.72 15.05
N SER A 19 -16.00 -15.44 16.35
CA SER A 19 -16.08 -14.07 16.89
C SER A 19 -14.82 -13.28 16.56
N GLU A 20 -13.67 -13.91 16.73
CA GLU A 20 -12.34 -13.38 16.44
C GLU A 20 -11.56 -14.42 15.62
N ALA A 21 -10.89 -13.95 14.58
CA ALA A 21 -10.15 -14.78 13.65
C ALA A 21 -8.83 -14.08 13.33
N THR A 22 -7.75 -14.47 14.03
CA THR A 22 -6.42 -13.86 13.86
C THR A 22 -5.58 -14.65 12.86
N ASN A 23 -4.87 -13.96 11.97
CA ASN A 23 -3.91 -14.56 11.01
C ASN A 23 -4.53 -15.62 10.07
N VAL A 24 -5.81 -15.46 9.73
CA VAL A 24 -6.53 -16.37 8.86
C VAL A 24 -7.31 -15.63 7.78
N ILE A 25 -7.58 -16.33 6.68
CA ILE A 25 -8.39 -15.86 5.56
C ILE A 25 -9.60 -16.79 5.45
N THR A 26 -10.79 -16.21 5.40
CA THR A 26 -12.05 -16.93 5.15
C THR A 26 -12.21 -17.20 3.66
N MET A 27 -12.49 -18.44 3.28
CA MET A 27 -12.77 -18.77 1.88
C MET A 27 -14.25 -18.57 1.55
N PRO A 28 -14.60 -18.08 0.35
CA PRO A 28 -16.00 -17.96 -0.09
C PRO A 28 -16.76 -19.30 -0.07
N GLN A 29 -16.08 -20.41 -0.35
CA GLN A 29 -16.65 -21.77 -0.36
C GLN A 29 -16.84 -22.36 1.04
N GLY A 30 -16.45 -21.64 2.10
CA GLY A 30 -16.48 -22.08 3.48
C GLY A 30 -15.12 -22.56 4.00
N GLY A 31 -14.96 -22.50 5.33
CA GLY A 31 -13.72 -22.84 6.01
C GLY A 31 -12.74 -21.67 6.15
N ILE A 32 -11.64 -21.95 6.84
CA ILE A 32 -10.63 -20.97 7.23
C ILE A 32 -9.27 -21.53 6.87
N LYS A 33 -8.43 -20.74 6.20
CA LYS A 33 -7.03 -21.09 5.95
C LYS A 33 -6.13 -20.09 6.64
N ARG A 34 -4.95 -20.55 7.09
CA ARG A 34 -3.91 -19.65 7.60
C ARG A 34 -3.50 -18.67 6.50
N ARG A 35 -3.35 -17.40 6.88
CA ARG A 35 -2.80 -16.37 5.98
C ARG A 35 -1.43 -16.85 5.49
N PRO A 36 -1.14 -16.75 4.18
CA PRO A 36 0.21 -17.00 3.68
C PRO A 36 1.25 -16.19 4.45
N GLY A 37 2.44 -16.75 4.61
CA GLY A 37 3.55 -16.04 5.25
C GLY A 37 3.98 -14.80 4.49
N PHE A 38 4.79 -13.95 5.14
CA PHE A 38 5.41 -12.80 4.49
C PHE A 38 6.68 -13.24 3.75
N LYS A 39 6.92 -12.65 2.57
CA LYS A 39 8.18 -12.79 1.84
C LYS A 39 9.13 -11.68 2.29
N TYR A 40 10.36 -12.04 2.64
CA TYR A 40 11.42 -11.05 2.83
C TYR A 40 11.86 -10.49 1.47
N ILE A 41 11.91 -9.16 1.37
CA ILE A 41 12.38 -8.45 0.17
C ILE A 41 13.66 -7.70 0.51
N ALA A 42 13.58 -6.78 1.45
CA ALA A 42 14.71 -5.95 1.87
C ALA A 42 14.51 -5.44 3.30
N THR A 43 15.61 -5.03 3.92
CA THR A 43 15.61 -4.32 5.21
C THR A 43 15.73 -2.83 4.94
N ILE A 44 14.85 -2.03 5.55
CA ILE A 44 14.88 -0.57 5.48
C ILE A 44 15.27 -0.06 6.87
N ASN A 45 16.43 0.57 6.99
CA ASN A 45 16.97 1.06 8.28
C ASN A 45 16.50 2.49 8.61
N ALA A 46 15.28 2.84 8.20
CA ALA A 46 14.70 4.17 8.40
C ALA A 46 13.19 4.07 8.59
N GLU A 47 12.63 5.06 9.27
CA GLU A 47 11.18 5.27 9.27
C GLU A 47 10.71 5.45 7.83
N SER A 48 9.71 4.65 7.46
CA SER A 48 9.25 4.59 6.09
C SER A 48 7.76 4.39 6.00
N ARG A 49 7.19 4.92 4.92
CA ARG A 49 5.80 4.70 4.57
C ARG A 49 5.71 3.95 3.25
N LEU A 50 4.88 2.93 3.23
CA LEU A 50 4.67 2.10 2.06
C LEU A 50 3.44 2.56 1.29
N ALA A 51 3.55 2.65 -0.03
CA ALA A 51 2.42 2.82 -0.92
C ALA A 51 2.48 1.81 -2.07
N SER A 52 1.31 1.31 -2.48
CA SER A 52 1.18 0.47 -3.66
C SER A 52 0.90 1.33 -4.89
N PHE A 53 1.61 1.05 -5.98
CA PHE A 53 1.33 1.62 -7.29
C PHE A 53 1.06 0.50 -8.28
N SER A 54 -0.09 0.51 -8.94
CA SER A 54 -0.46 -0.51 -9.93
C SER A 54 -0.79 0.15 -11.24
N PHE A 55 0.06 -0.06 -12.25
CA PHE A 55 -0.22 0.41 -13.60
C PHE A 55 -1.24 -0.51 -14.29
N ASN A 56 -1.08 -1.83 -14.11
CA ASN A 56 -2.00 -2.86 -14.56
C ASN A 56 -1.81 -4.13 -13.70
N VAL A 57 -2.53 -5.20 -14.06
CA VAL A 57 -2.48 -6.50 -13.35
C VAL A 57 -1.11 -7.18 -13.38
N GLU A 58 -0.24 -6.84 -14.34
CA GLU A 58 1.11 -7.41 -14.49
C GLU A 58 2.20 -6.52 -13.87
N GLN A 59 1.94 -5.22 -13.75
CA GLN A 59 2.90 -4.19 -13.39
C GLN A 59 2.46 -3.51 -12.10
N THR A 60 2.76 -4.19 -10.99
CA THR A 60 2.57 -3.68 -9.64
C THR A 60 3.92 -3.35 -9.01
N TYR A 61 4.00 -2.19 -8.38
CA TYR A 61 5.19 -1.65 -7.75
C TYR A 61 4.88 -1.32 -6.28
N LEU A 62 5.88 -1.55 -5.44
CA LEU A 62 5.89 -1.11 -4.05
C LEU A 62 6.78 0.12 -3.94
N MET A 63 6.21 1.21 -3.47
CA MET A 63 6.92 2.45 -3.21
C MET A 63 7.20 2.55 -1.71
N VAL A 64 8.46 2.81 -1.39
CA VAL A 64 8.95 2.95 -0.02
C VAL A 64 9.43 4.38 0.15
N PHE A 65 8.60 5.21 0.78
CA PHE A 65 8.98 6.57 1.12
C PHE A 65 9.88 6.55 2.36
N THR A 66 11.02 7.22 2.24
CA THR A 66 12.02 7.45 3.28
C THR A 66 12.37 8.94 3.29
N ASN A 67 13.30 9.36 4.15
CA ASN A 67 13.70 10.76 4.23
C ASN A 67 14.22 11.26 2.87
N LEU A 68 13.51 12.22 2.26
CA LEU A 68 13.86 12.87 0.99
C LEU A 68 14.03 11.92 -0.22
N SER A 69 13.53 10.68 -0.12
CA SER A 69 13.70 9.69 -1.17
C SER A 69 12.55 8.69 -1.19
N VAL A 70 12.16 8.24 -2.37
CA VAL A 70 11.26 7.09 -2.55
C VAL A 70 11.97 6.01 -3.34
N ALA A 71 12.08 4.82 -2.74
CA ALA A 71 12.61 3.63 -3.37
C ALA A 71 11.47 2.82 -3.99
N ILE A 72 11.66 2.35 -5.21
CA ILE A 72 10.63 1.65 -6.00
C ILE A 72 11.05 0.21 -6.21
N TYR A 73 10.17 -0.71 -5.84
CA TYR A 73 10.39 -2.15 -5.95
C TYR A 73 9.36 -2.76 -6.91
N LYS A 74 9.81 -3.72 -7.73
CA LYS A 74 8.97 -4.55 -8.58
C LYS A 74 9.40 -6.01 -8.42
N ASP A 75 8.45 -6.92 -8.27
CA ASP A 75 8.69 -8.37 -8.12
C ASP A 75 9.68 -8.76 -7.00
N GLY A 76 9.85 -7.89 -6.00
CA GLY A 76 10.81 -8.08 -4.91
C GLY A 76 12.25 -7.66 -5.24
N ALA A 77 12.47 -6.95 -6.34
CA ALA A 77 13.75 -6.32 -6.68
C ALA A 77 13.61 -4.80 -6.70
N HIS A 78 14.62 -4.10 -6.17
CA HIS A 78 14.74 -2.65 -6.29
C HIS A 78 14.90 -2.25 -7.76
N GLN A 79 14.24 -1.17 -8.17
CA GLN A 79 14.21 -0.69 -9.56
C GLN A 79 14.82 0.71 -9.69
N ALA A 80 14.46 1.62 -8.79
CA ALA A 80 14.86 3.01 -8.87
C ALA A 80 14.70 3.71 -7.51
N ASP A 81 15.46 4.77 -7.32
CA ASP A 81 15.28 5.75 -6.26
C ASP A 81 14.92 7.10 -6.90
N VAL A 82 13.94 7.79 -6.34
CA VAL A 82 13.53 9.13 -6.77
C VAL A 82 13.64 10.07 -5.60
N THR A 83 14.36 11.18 -5.79
CA THR A 83 14.47 12.24 -4.78
C THR A 83 13.10 12.89 -4.56
N THR A 84 12.71 13.03 -3.30
CA THR A 84 11.45 13.65 -2.89
C THR A 84 11.70 14.82 -1.93
N PRO A 85 10.76 15.77 -1.82
CA PRO A 85 10.92 16.92 -0.92
C PRO A 85 10.50 16.62 0.53
N TRP A 86 9.91 15.45 0.80
CA TRP A 86 9.31 15.15 2.11
C TRP A 86 10.32 14.62 3.11
N THR A 87 10.27 15.17 4.32
CA THR A 87 11.10 14.71 5.44
C THR A 87 10.46 13.52 6.14
N THR A 88 11.23 12.81 6.97
CA THR A 88 10.73 11.68 7.78
C THR A 88 9.46 12.01 8.57
N ALA A 89 9.39 13.20 9.18
CA ALA A 89 8.25 13.64 9.99
C ALA A 89 6.96 13.77 9.17
N GLN A 90 7.09 14.15 7.90
CA GLN A 90 5.99 14.43 6.98
C GLN A 90 5.45 13.15 6.30
N LEU A 91 6.18 12.03 6.40
CA LEU A 91 5.83 10.82 5.66
C LEU A 91 4.46 10.27 6.04
N PHE A 92 4.06 10.34 7.31
CA PHE A 92 2.79 9.79 7.80
C PHE A 92 1.57 10.66 7.48
N GLU A 93 1.80 11.91 7.10
CA GLU A 93 0.74 12.85 6.73
C GLU A 93 0.46 12.84 5.23
N LEU A 94 1.41 12.35 4.41
CA LEU A 94 1.24 12.23 2.96
C LEU A 94 -0.07 11.56 2.55
N GLN A 95 -0.81 12.16 1.64
CA GLN A 95 -1.94 11.50 1.00
C GLN A 95 -1.62 11.30 -0.47
N TRP A 96 -2.17 10.23 -1.06
CA TRP A 96 -1.94 9.95 -2.46
C TRP A 96 -3.17 9.36 -3.12
N THR A 97 -3.25 9.61 -4.43
CA THR A 97 -4.16 8.92 -5.33
C THR A 97 -3.40 8.55 -6.59
N GLN A 98 -3.81 7.47 -7.23
CA GLN A 98 -3.16 6.96 -8.43
C GLN A 98 -4.19 6.76 -9.52
N SER A 99 -3.78 7.09 -10.75
CA SER A 99 -4.53 6.84 -11.97
C SER A 99 -3.56 6.52 -13.10
N ALA A 100 -3.68 5.34 -13.69
CA ALA A 100 -2.84 4.85 -14.78
C ALA A 100 -1.33 4.96 -14.45
N ASP A 101 -0.59 5.76 -15.20
CA ASP A 101 0.85 5.99 -15.09
C ASP A 101 1.24 7.08 -14.07
N THR A 102 0.25 7.79 -13.53
CA THR A 102 0.47 8.97 -12.69
C THR A 102 -0.06 8.76 -11.28
N MET A 103 0.77 9.05 -10.29
CA MET A 103 0.41 9.11 -8.88
C MET A 103 0.54 10.56 -8.39
N ILE A 104 -0.51 11.09 -7.80
CA ILE A 104 -0.54 12.42 -7.21
C ILE A 104 -0.31 12.24 -5.71
N LEU A 105 0.68 12.96 -5.18
CA LEU A 105 1.04 12.99 -3.77
C LEU A 105 0.85 14.40 -3.23
N VAL A 106 0.21 14.51 -2.07
CA VAL A 106 -0.09 15.78 -1.42
C VAL A 106 0.35 15.75 0.03
N HIS A 107 0.87 16.89 0.48
CA HIS A 107 1.22 17.21 1.85
C HIS A 107 0.80 18.65 2.11
N GLU A 108 0.46 19.02 3.35
CA GLU A 108 0.01 20.38 3.68
C GLU A 108 1.10 21.44 3.45
N ASP A 109 2.34 21.17 3.88
CA ASP A 109 3.49 22.08 3.72
C ASP A 109 4.14 22.10 2.34
N HIS A 110 3.75 21.22 1.40
CA HIS A 110 4.43 21.09 0.11
C HIS A 110 3.45 21.22 -1.05
N ALA A 111 3.90 21.86 -2.13
CA ALA A 111 3.14 21.87 -3.37
C ALA A 111 2.84 20.42 -3.82
N PRO A 112 1.61 20.12 -4.29
CA PRO A 112 1.25 18.80 -4.79
C PRO A 112 2.27 18.30 -5.81
N GLN A 113 2.71 17.05 -5.67
CA GLN A 113 3.68 16.43 -6.56
C GLN A 113 2.97 15.37 -7.42
N LYS A 114 3.36 15.26 -8.68
CA LYS A 114 3.05 14.12 -9.54
C LYS A 114 4.28 13.25 -9.68
N LEU A 115 4.12 11.97 -9.39
CA LEU A 115 5.07 10.91 -9.67
C LEU A 115 4.57 10.15 -10.90
N VAL A 116 5.32 10.22 -11.99
CA VAL A 116 4.97 9.61 -13.27
C VAL A 116 5.90 8.46 -13.56
N ARG A 117 5.33 7.33 -13.94
CA ARG A 117 6.08 6.19 -14.46
C ARG A 117 6.45 6.45 -15.93
N GLY A 118 7.73 6.35 -16.25
CA GLY A 118 8.22 6.45 -17.62
C GLY A 118 8.06 5.16 -18.44
N GLY A 119 8.70 5.11 -19.61
CA GLY A 119 8.65 3.96 -20.53
C GLY A 119 9.42 2.71 -20.06
N SER A 120 10.25 2.83 -19.03
CA SER A 120 11.02 1.74 -18.42
C SER A 120 10.61 1.53 -16.96
N HIS A 121 10.82 0.32 -16.42
CA HIS A 121 10.61 -0.01 -15.01
C HIS A 121 11.48 0.80 -14.03
N THR A 122 12.59 1.34 -14.53
CA THR A 122 13.56 2.15 -13.78
C THR A 122 13.37 3.66 -13.99
N SER A 123 12.49 4.07 -14.91
CA SER A 123 12.29 5.48 -15.24
C SER A 123 11.10 6.01 -14.47
N TRP A 124 11.37 6.91 -13.51
CA TRP A 124 10.37 7.54 -12.68
C TRP A 124 10.70 9.02 -12.53
N THR A 125 9.69 9.87 -12.67
CA THR A 125 9.87 11.32 -12.62
C THR A 125 8.91 11.93 -11.60
N LEU A 126 9.47 12.68 -10.65
CA LEU A 126 8.71 13.49 -9.71
C LEU A 126 8.73 14.94 -10.18
N SER A 127 7.58 15.60 -10.20
CA SER A 127 7.49 17.03 -10.53
C SER A 127 6.34 17.69 -9.78
N ALA A 128 6.48 18.98 -9.47
CA ALA A 128 5.40 19.74 -8.84
C ALA A 128 4.24 19.96 -9.82
N ILE A 129 3.01 19.88 -9.32
CA ILE A 129 1.80 20.25 -10.04
C ILE A 129 1.57 21.75 -9.83
N THR A 130 1.57 22.51 -10.91
CA THR A 130 1.17 23.92 -10.88
C THR A 130 -0.34 24.00 -11.04
N LEU A 131 -1.02 24.51 -10.01
CA LEU A 131 -2.44 24.87 -10.08
C LEU A 131 -2.52 26.31 -10.59
N THR A 132 -2.96 26.48 -11.83
CA THR A 132 -3.28 27.79 -12.44
C THR A 132 -4.76 28.08 -12.33
#